data_AF-A0A0D2JDM2-F1
#
_entry.id   AF-A0A0D2JDM2-F1
#
_cell.length_a   1.000
_cell.length_b   1.000
_cell.length_c   1.000
_cell.angle_alpha   90.00
_cell.angle_beta   90.00
_cell.angle_gamma   90.00
#
_symmetry.space_group_name_H-M   'P 1'
#
loop_
_entity.id
_entity.type
_entity.pdbx_description
1 polymer ?
#
loop_
_entity_poly.entity_id
_entity_poly.type
_entity_poly.pdbx_seq_one_letter_code
_entity_poly.pdbx_strand_id
1 'polypeptide(L)'
;MKKISEKHILAWFTLAECVARNEKERALGMYKLLSHSIEDPAYSALLEADLRLSFGDTQYAYEKYAQAVQLYAQSGRVQQAQGVYDHLHQLDNHTDRYEWLMQELTLASSATNNYKR
;
A
#
# COMPACT_ATOMS: atom_id res chain seq x y z
N MET A 1 3.15 -16.31 17.70
CA MET A 1 2.19 -15.98 16.63
C MET A 1 0.91 -15.47 17.28
N LYS A 2 0.51 -14.21 17.06
CA LYS A 2 -0.80 -13.68 17.55
C LYS A 2 -1.90 -14.50 16.88
N LYS A 3 -2.83 -15.06 17.67
CA LYS A 3 -3.97 -15.82 17.16
C LYS A 3 -4.85 -14.85 16.36
N ILE A 4 -4.99 -15.06 15.05
CA ILE A 4 -5.92 -14.26 14.25
C ILE A 4 -7.33 -14.55 14.79
N SER A 5 -8.02 -13.50 15.25
CA SER A 5 -9.38 -13.62 15.76
C SER A 5 -10.32 -14.04 14.62
N GLU A 6 -11.26 -14.94 14.86
CA GLU A 6 -12.30 -15.33 13.90
C GLU A 6 -13.04 -14.10 13.33
N LYS A 7 -13.22 -13.07 14.15
CA LYS A 7 -13.82 -11.79 13.73
C LYS A 7 -12.99 -11.08 12.65
N HIS A 8 -11.67 -11.18 12.71
CA HIS A 8 -10.77 -10.58 11.74
C HIS A 8 -10.80 -11.34 10.41
N ILE A 9 -10.87 -12.67 10.46
CA ILE A 9 -11.04 -13.52 9.27
C ILE A 9 -12.37 -13.17 8.58
N LEU A 10 -13.48 -13.12 9.33
CA LEU A 10 -14.80 -12.77 8.80
C LEU A 10 -14.82 -11.37 8.16
N ALA A 11 -14.11 -10.40 8.75
CA ALA A 11 -14.06 -9.04 8.22
C ALA A 11 -13.30 -8.97 6.88
N TRP A 12 -12.20 -9.72 6.70
CA TRP A 12 -11.52 -9.84 5.40
C TRP A 12 -12.40 -10.50 4.34
N PHE A 13 -13.11 -11.58 4.69
CA PHE A 13 -14.07 -12.20 3.76
C PHE A 13 -15.20 -11.23 3.38
N THR A 14 -15.75 -10.50 4.34
CA THR A 14 -16.80 -9.50 4.08
C THR A 14 -16.29 -8.39 3.16
N LEU A 15 -15.05 -7.92 3.36
CA LEU A 15 -14.43 -6.94 2.48
C LEU A 15 -14.31 -7.48 1.04
N ALA A 16 -13.81 -8.71 0.89
CA ALA A 16 -13.68 -9.35 -0.42
C ALA A 16 -15.05 -9.51 -1.13
N GLU A 17 -16.09 -9.87 -0.38
CA GLU A 17 -17.47 -9.93 -0.92
C GLU A 17 -17.97 -8.56 -1.38
N CYS A 18 -17.70 -7.50 -0.62
CA CYS A 18 -18.09 -6.14 -1.02
C CYS A 18 -17.38 -5.73 -2.33
N VAL A 19 -16.09 -6.05 -2.47
CA VAL A 19 -15.33 -5.81 -3.71
C VAL A 19 -15.91 -6.61 -4.87
N ALA A 20 -16.18 -7.90 -4.69
CA ALA A 20 -16.76 -8.76 -5.72
C ALA A 20 -18.15 -8.29 -6.20
N ARG A 21 -18.91 -7.62 -5.34
CA ARG A 21 -20.22 -7.04 -5.65
C ARG A 21 -20.17 -5.59 -6.11
N ASN A 22 -18.97 -5.01 -6.24
CA ASN A 22 -18.77 -3.60 -6.55
C ASN A 22 -19.43 -2.62 -5.55
N GLU A 23 -19.55 -3.01 -4.28
CA GLU A 23 -20.12 -2.21 -3.18
C GLU A 23 -19.05 -1.28 -2.56
N LYS A 24 -18.63 -0.26 -3.31
CA LYS A 24 -17.50 0.63 -2.97
C LYS A 24 -17.55 1.25 -1.57
N GLU A 25 -18.62 1.97 -1.23
CA GLU A 25 -18.72 2.69 0.04
C GLU A 25 -18.68 1.73 1.23
N ARG A 26 -19.31 0.56 1.07
CA ARG A 26 -19.35 -0.48 2.08
C ARG A 26 -17.98 -1.14 2.25
N ALA A 27 -17.29 -1.41 1.15
CA ALA A 27 -15.92 -1.94 1.16
C ALA A 27 -14.95 -0.96 1.84
N LEU A 28 -14.98 0.32 1.49
CA LEU A 28 -14.15 1.35 2.13
C LEU A 28 -14.49 1.51 3.63
N GLY A 29 -15.76 1.41 4.01
CA GLY A 29 -16.19 1.39 5.40
C GLY A 29 -15.62 0.20 6.18
N MET A 30 -15.67 -1.00 5.60
CA MET A 30 -15.08 -2.21 6.20
C MET A 30 -13.56 -2.12 6.29
N TYR A 31 -12.91 -1.64 5.24
CA TYR A 31 -11.48 -1.40 5.23
C TYR A 31 -11.04 -0.45 6.34
N LYS A 32 -11.75 0.67 6.53
CA LYS A 32 -11.44 1.62 7.62
C LYS A 32 -11.48 0.99 9.02
N LEU A 33 -12.41 0.07 9.25
CA LEU A 33 -12.46 -0.66 10.53
C LEU A 33 -11.33 -1.67 10.65
N LEU A 34 -11.04 -2.41 9.57
CA LEU A 34 -9.94 -3.36 9.49
C LEU A 34 -8.57 -2.69 9.65
N SER A 35 -8.37 -1.51 9.07
CA SER A 35 -7.08 -0.81 9.07
C SER A 35 -6.59 -0.47 10.47
N HIS A 36 -7.50 -0.31 11.45
CA HIS A 36 -7.14 -0.12 12.87
C HIS A 36 -6.43 -1.33 13.49
N SER A 37 -6.54 -2.52 12.87
CA SER A 37 -5.86 -3.73 13.31
C SER A 37 -4.60 -4.06 12.50
N ILE A 38 -4.27 -3.25 11.49
CA ILE A 38 -3.05 -3.38 10.70
C ILE A 38 -1.95 -2.55 11.37
N GLU A 39 -0.93 -3.23 11.91
CA GLU A 39 0.18 -2.57 12.62
C GLU A 39 1.18 -1.89 11.67
N ASP A 40 1.27 -2.37 10.42
CA ASP A 40 2.20 -1.85 9.42
C ASP A 40 1.54 -0.75 8.57
N PRO A 41 1.91 0.53 8.77
CA PRO A 41 1.29 1.64 8.03
C PRO A 41 1.59 1.59 6.53
N ALA A 42 2.76 1.05 6.12
CA ALA A 42 3.09 0.92 4.71
C ALA A 42 2.19 -0.11 4.01
N TYR A 43 1.97 -1.24 4.68
CA TYR A 43 1.06 -2.28 4.20
C TYR A 43 -0.40 -1.82 4.19
N SER A 44 -0.81 -1.05 5.20
CA SER A 44 -2.12 -0.40 5.23
C SER A 44 -2.29 0.56 4.04
N ALA A 45 -1.31 1.43 3.76
CA ALA A 45 -1.39 2.31 2.60
C ALA A 45 -1.48 1.53 1.27
N LEU A 46 -0.72 0.43 1.13
CA LEU A 46 -0.76 -0.44 -0.04
C LEU A 46 -2.14 -1.08 -0.25
N LEU A 47 -2.73 -1.64 0.80
CA LEU A 47 -4.06 -2.26 0.72
C LEU A 47 -5.16 -1.24 0.41
N GLU A 48 -5.06 -0.01 0.92
CA GLU A 48 -5.99 1.05 0.54
C GLU A 48 -5.85 1.40 -0.95
N ALA A 49 -4.63 1.40 -1.49
CA ALA A 49 -4.37 1.64 -2.91
C ALA A 49 -5.01 0.55 -3.78
N ASP A 50 -4.75 -0.73 -3.48
CA ASP A 50 -5.33 -1.88 -4.18
C ASP A 50 -6.86 -1.83 -4.17
N LEU A 51 -7.44 -1.53 -3.01
CA LEU A 51 -8.88 -1.43 -2.83
C LEU A 51 -9.48 -0.33 -3.69
N ARG A 52 -8.88 0.88 -3.67
CA ARG A 52 -9.35 2.00 -4.49
C ARG A 52 -9.20 1.72 -5.98
N LEU A 53 -8.09 1.09 -6.38
CA LEU A 53 -7.85 0.70 -7.76
C LEU A 53 -8.92 -0.28 -8.25
N SER A 54 -9.33 -1.24 -7.41
CA SER A 54 -10.40 -2.20 -7.75
C SER A 54 -11.75 -1.54 -8.06
N PHE A 55 -11.99 -0.33 -7.54
CA PHE A 55 -13.19 0.46 -7.82
C PHE A 55 -12.98 1.56 -8.87
N GLY A 56 -11.82 1.62 -9.52
CA GLY A 56 -11.51 2.62 -10.55
C GLY A 56 -11.13 4.00 -10.01
N ASP A 57 -10.88 4.15 -8.70
CA ASP A 57 -10.43 5.41 -8.08
C ASP A 57 -8.91 5.62 -8.30
N THR A 58 -8.48 5.66 -9.56
CA THR A 58 -7.06 5.61 -9.95
C THR A 58 -6.23 6.72 -9.31
N GLN A 59 -6.70 7.97 -9.33
CA GLN A 59 -5.97 9.10 -8.74
C GLN A 59 -5.68 8.88 -7.24
N TYR A 60 -6.70 8.46 -6.47
CA TYR A 60 -6.52 8.18 -5.04
C TYR A 60 -5.69 6.93 -4.80
N ALA A 61 -5.82 5.90 -5.65
CA ALA A 61 -4.99 4.70 -5.56
C ALA A 61 -3.51 5.05 -5.75
N TYR A 62 -3.18 5.89 -6.72
CA TYR A 62 -1.80 6.28 -7.00
C TYR A 62 -1.18 7.10 -5.86
N GLU A 63 -1.93 8.01 -5.27
CA GLU A 63 -1.51 8.73 -4.06
C GLU A 63 -1.20 7.76 -2.90
N LYS A 64 -1.99 6.69 -2.76
CA LYS A 64 -1.80 5.68 -1.72
C LYS A 64 -0.62 4.75 -2.00
N TYR A 65 -0.39 4.36 -3.25
CA TYR A 65 0.82 3.64 -3.64
C TYR A 65 2.07 4.48 -3.36
N ALA A 66 2.06 5.76 -3.75
CA ALA A 66 3.17 6.68 -3.45
C ALA A 66 3.43 6.77 -1.95
N GLN A 67 2.38 6.91 -1.14
CA GLN A 67 2.48 6.89 0.33
C GLN A 67 3.09 5.57 0.85
N ALA A 68 2.69 4.42 0.31
CA ALA A 68 3.24 3.12 0.69
C ALA A 68 4.74 3.01 0.36
N VAL A 69 5.17 3.49 -0.82
CA VAL A 69 6.60 3.54 -1.22
C VAL A 69 7.41 4.32 -0.18
N GLN A 70 6.97 5.53 0.19
CA GLN A 70 7.67 6.36 1.18
C GLN A 70 7.78 5.64 2.52
N LEU A 71 6.69 5.07 3.02
CA LEU A 71 6.66 4.39 4.32
C LEU A 71 7.57 3.15 4.33
N TYR A 72 7.62 2.38 3.23
CA TYR A 72 8.57 1.29 3.09
C TYR A 72 10.02 1.80 3.02
N ALA A 73 10.31 2.85 2.25
CA ALA A 73 11.65 3.43 2.14
C ALA A 73 12.18 3.94 3.50
N GLN A 74 11.36 4.71 4.22
CA GLN A 74 11.70 5.29 5.53
C GLN A 74 11.89 4.24 6.63
N SER A 75 11.25 3.08 6.49
CA SER A 75 11.44 1.94 7.40
C SER A 75 12.60 1.02 6.99
N GLY A 76 13.42 1.42 6.02
CA GLY A 76 14.57 0.64 5.53
C GLY A 76 14.19 -0.57 4.67
N ARG A 77 12.90 -0.70 4.33
CA ARG A 77 12.30 -1.79 3.55
C ARG A 77 12.37 -1.50 2.05
N VAL A 78 13.58 -1.21 1.58
CA VAL A 78 13.84 -0.69 0.23
C VAL A 78 13.35 -1.63 -0.88
N GLN A 79 13.46 -2.94 -0.70
CA GLN A 79 12.97 -3.91 -1.70
C GLN A 79 11.45 -3.86 -1.88
N GLN A 80 10.71 -3.72 -0.78
CA GLN A 80 9.25 -3.58 -0.83
C GLN A 80 8.86 -2.24 -1.44
N ALA A 81 9.58 -1.18 -1.08
CA ALA A 81 9.37 0.14 -1.64
C ALA A 81 9.59 0.16 -3.17
N GLN A 82 10.66 -0.49 -3.67
CA GLN A 82 10.92 -0.63 -5.10
C GLN A 82 9.81 -1.41 -5.81
N GLY A 83 9.36 -2.53 -5.26
CA GLY A 83 8.30 -3.33 -5.88
C GLY A 83 6.99 -2.55 -6.01
N VAL A 84 6.62 -1.77 -4.99
CA VAL A 84 5.42 -0.91 -5.06
C VAL A 84 5.62 0.25 -6.05
N TYR A 85 6.81 0.84 -6.12
CA TYR A 85 7.13 1.88 -7.09
C TYR A 85 7.03 1.36 -8.53
N ASP A 86 7.62 0.20 -8.82
CA ASP A 86 7.58 -0.41 -10.15
C ASP A 86 6.14 -0.69 -10.58
N HIS A 87 5.30 -1.17 -9.64
CA HIS A 87 3.88 -1.36 -9.88
C HIS A 87 3.15 -0.04 -10.18
N LEU A 88 3.37 1.00 -9.37
CA LEU A 88 2.80 2.31 -9.60
C LEU A 88 3.21 2.89 -10.97
N HIS A 89 4.48 2.73 -11.35
CA HIS A 89 5.00 3.21 -12.63
C HIS A 89 4.38 2.48 -13.83
N GLN A 90 4.03 1.20 -13.69
CA GLN A 90 3.33 0.44 -14.72
C GLN A 90 1.86 0.88 -14.86
N LEU A 91 1.23 1.32 -13.77
CA LEU A 91 -0.15 1.78 -13.77
C LEU A 91 -0.28 3.23 -14.29
N ASP A 92 0.65 4.10 -13.90
CA ASP A 92 0.68 5.50 -14.30
C ASP A 92 1.90 5.77 -15.20
N ASN A 93 1.68 5.73 -16.52
CA ASN A 93 2.71 5.98 -17.53
C ASN A 93 3.26 7.42 -17.53
N HIS A 94 2.82 8.28 -16.60
CA HIS A 94 3.37 9.61 -16.39
C HIS A 94 4.62 9.55 -15.50
N THR A 95 5.76 9.18 -16.12
CA THR A 95 7.08 9.03 -15.49
C THR A 95 7.46 10.21 -14.58
N ASP A 96 7.21 11.44 -15.03
CA ASP A 96 7.66 12.67 -14.36
C ASP A 96 7.01 12.89 -12.98
N ARG A 97 5.80 12.35 -12.76
CA ARG A 97 5.02 12.60 -11.53
C ARG A 97 5.67 12.00 -10.28
N TYR A 98 6.46 10.94 -10.46
CA TYR A 98 7.00 10.13 -9.36
C TYR A 98 8.53 10.06 -9.33
N GLU A 99 9.24 10.92 -10.08
CA GLU A 99 10.71 10.95 -10.08
C GLU A 99 11.30 11.20 -8.69
N TRP A 100 10.64 12.02 -7.88
CA TRP A 100 11.06 12.30 -6.51
C TRP A 100 11.04 11.04 -5.62
N LEU A 101 10.14 10.06 -5.88
CA LEU A 101 10.13 8.78 -5.17
C LEU A 101 11.38 7.96 -5.51
N MET A 102 11.85 8.00 -6.76
CA MET A 102 13.08 7.31 -7.15
C MET A 102 14.31 7.90 -6.49
N GLN A 103 14.35 9.23 -6.34
CA GLN A 103 15.42 9.89 -5.59
C GLN A 103 15.41 9.44 -4.12
N GLU A 104 14.23 9.40 -3.49
CA GLU A 104 14.06 8.94 -2.11
C GLU A 104 14.49 7.47 -1.94
N LEU A 105 14.11 6.58 -2.85
CA LEU A 105 14.52 5.17 -2.88
C LEU A 105 16.04 5.02 -3.01
N THR A 106 16.66 5.80 -3.88
CA THR A 106 18.12 5.76 -4.09
C THR A 106 18.86 6.18 -2.81
N LEU A 107 18.39 7.23 -2.14
CA LEU A 107 18.95 7.68 -0.87
C LEU A 107 18.79 6.61 0.22
N ALA A 108 17.59 6.02 0.35
CA ALA A 108 17.32 4.97 1.32
C ALA A 108 18.17 3.70 1.10
N SER A 109 18.39 3.34 -0.17
CA SER A 109 19.29 2.23 -0.55
C SER A 109 20.75 2.51 -0.17
N SER A 110 21.23 3.73 -0.38
CA SER A 110 22.59 4.12 0.02
C SER A 110 22.78 4.13 1.54
N ALA A 111 21.77 4.58 2.29
CA ALA A 111 21.79 4.62 3.74
C ALA A 111 21.86 3.20 4.34
N THR A 112 21.04 2.27 3.85
CA THR A 112 21.05 0.87 4.32
C THR A 112 22.36 0.13 4.02
N ASN A 113 23.08 0.50 2.96
CA ASN A 113 24.36 -0.10 2.61
C ASN A 113 25.51 0.37 3.52
N ASN A 114 25.42 1.60 4.06
CA ASN A 114 26.44 2.15 4.97
C ASN A 114 26.43 1.52 6.36
N TYR A 115 25.31 0.93 6.81
CA TYR A 115 25.22 0.23 8.10
C TYR A 115 25.64 -1.25 8.06
N LYS A 116 25.99 -1.77 6.87
CA LYS A 116 26.43 -3.16 6.67
C LYS A 116 27.95 -3.30 6.48
N ARG A 117 28.73 -2.23 6.70
CA ARG A 117 30.20 -2.21 6.62
C ARG A 117 30.85 -2.13 7.99
#